data_AF-A0A9W7TDA3-F1
#
_entry.id   AF-A0A9W7TDA3-F1
#
_cell.length_a   1.000
_cell.length_b   1.000
_cell.length_c   1.000
_cell.angle_alpha   90.00
_cell.angle_beta   90.00
_cell.angle_gamma   90.00
#
_symmetry.space_group_name_H-M   'P 1'
#
loop_
_entity.id
_entity.type
_entity.pdbx_description
1 polymer ?
#
loop_
_entity_poly.entity_id
_entity_poly.type
_entity_poly.pdbx_seq_one_letter_code
_entity_poly.pdbx_strand_id
1 'polypeptide(L)'
;MASAAHEEFELGKKHEEILEKRALLLQQMAALYEQQRAKKKQQCLTSQAAHKRNAQILKDLENVEKNLHTRQLLHPDVIHLETRYWASVEQKLPEWEQYLLSKEQVPVSETGTSFGQQRLRSGQQHPSPAHGRGKPPRPKPRSAV
;
A
#
# COMPACT_ATOMS: atom_id res chain seq x y z
N MET A 1 -62.06 35.72 43.83
CA MET A 1 -60.80 35.40 44.54
C MET A 1 -60.32 33.97 44.29
N ALA A 2 -61.14 32.93 44.50
CA ALA A 2 -60.71 31.53 44.33
C ALA A 2 -60.29 31.12 42.88
N SER A 3 -60.89 31.71 41.84
CA SER A 3 -60.54 31.41 40.43
C SER A 3 -59.11 31.83 40.06
N ALA A 4 -58.69 33.04 40.46
CA ALA A 4 -57.37 33.57 40.14
C ALA A 4 -56.25 32.78 40.82
N ALA A 5 -56.45 32.35 42.07
CA ALA A 5 -55.49 31.52 42.79
C ALA A 5 -55.31 30.12 42.15
N HIS A 6 -56.38 29.56 41.58
CA HIS A 6 -56.30 28.29 40.86
C HIS A 6 -55.53 28.42 39.53
N GLU A 7 -55.77 29.51 38.79
CA GLU A 7 -55.05 29.80 37.55
C GLU A 7 -53.54 30.03 37.79
N GLU A 8 -53.17 30.76 38.84
CA GLU A 8 -51.77 30.96 39.24
C GLU A 8 -51.07 29.65 39.60
N PHE A 9 -51.77 28.75 40.30
CA PHE A 9 -51.24 27.43 40.62
C PHE A 9 -50.97 26.60 39.35
N GLU A 10 -51.92 26.57 38.42
CA GLU A 10 -51.74 25.85 37.14
C GLU A 10 -50.64 26.47 36.27
N LEU A 11 -50.48 27.79 36.30
CA LEU A 11 -49.36 28.47 35.65
C LEU A 11 -48.02 28.10 36.28
N GLY A 12 -47.96 28.03 37.62
CA GLY A 12 -46.77 27.58 38.35
C GLY A 12 -46.35 26.17 37.95
N LYS A 13 -47.30 25.24 37.86
CA LYS A 13 -47.04 23.87 37.41
C LYS A 13 -46.48 23.82 35.98
N LYS A 14 -47.09 24.55 35.05
CA LYS A 14 -46.58 24.66 33.67
C LYS A 14 -45.18 25.27 33.62
N HIS A 15 -44.90 26.24 34.48
CA HIS A 15 -43.59 26.86 34.57
C HIS A 15 -42.52 25.87 35.02
N GLU A 16 -42.81 25.09 36.07
CA GLU A 16 -41.92 24.02 36.52
C GLU A 16 -41.64 23.00 35.41
N GLU A 17 -42.67 22.54 34.70
CA GLU A 17 -42.50 21.62 33.56
C GLU A 17 -41.61 22.22 32.44
N ILE A 18 -41.73 23.52 32.18
CA ILE A 18 -40.87 24.21 31.20
C ILE A 18 -39.43 24.26 31.70
N LEU A 19 -39.21 24.56 32.97
CA LEU A 19 -37.88 24.59 33.58
C LEU A 19 -37.21 23.22 33.56
N GLU A 20 -37.94 22.15 33.90
CA GLU A 20 -37.43 20.77 33.85
C GLU A 20 -37.00 20.38 32.43
N LYS A 21 -37.86 20.62 31.44
CA LYS A 21 -37.54 20.34 30.03
C LYS A 21 -36.31 21.12 29.56
N ARG A 22 -36.20 22.39 29.96
CA ARG A 22 -35.04 23.23 29.64
C ARG A 22 -33.77 22.70 30.29
N ALA A 23 -33.81 22.33 31.56
CA ALA A 23 -32.67 21.79 32.29
C ALA A 23 -32.16 20.49 31.64
N LEU A 24 -33.09 19.59 31.30
CA LEU A 24 -32.79 18.33 30.62
C LEU A 24 -32.16 18.57 29.23
N LEU A 25 -32.70 19.49 28.43
CA LEU A 25 -32.13 19.82 27.13
C LEU A 25 -30.71 20.41 27.25
N LEU A 26 -30.50 21.33 28.19
CA LEU A 26 -29.18 21.92 28.44
C LEU A 26 -28.16 20.86 28.85
N GLN A 27 -28.55 19.92 29.71
CA GLN A 27 -27.70 18.80 30.11
C GLN A 27 -27.32 17.93 28.91
N GLN A 28 -28.27 17.59 28.03
CA GLN A 28 -28.00 16.82 26.81
C GLN A 28 -27.06 17.57 25.87
N MET A 29 -27.29 18.86 25.64
CA MET A 29 -26.43 19.68 24.80
C MET A 29 -24.99 19.75 25.35
N ALA A 30 -24.82 19.92 26.66
CA ALA A 30 -23.51 19.93 27.29
C ALA A 30 -22.79 18.59 27.11
N ALA A 31 -23.48 17.46 27.30
CA ALA A 31 -22.90 16.14 27.10
C ALA A 31 -22.43 15.90 25.65
N LEU A 32 -23.27 16.26 24.67
CA LEU A 32 -22.93 16.14 23.25
C LEU A 32 -21.74 17.03 22.86
N TYR A 33 -21.70 18.26 23.40
CA TYR A 33 -20.59 19.17 23.17
C TYR A 33 -19.27 18.62 23.70
N GLU A 34 -19.24 18.12 24.93
CA GLU A 34 -18.03 17.54 25.51
C GLU A 34 -17.58 16.27 24.78
N GLN A 35 -18.52 15.42 24.35
CA GLN A 35 -18.19 14.27 23.50
C GLN A 35 -17.55 14.70 22.18
N GLN A 36 -18.12 15.70 21.50
CA GLN A 36 -17.59 16.21 20.24
C GLN A 36 -16.21 16.84 20.43
N ARG A 37 -16.04 17.60 21.52
CA ARG A 37 -14.77 18.22 21.90
C ARG A 37 -13.68 17.18 22.15
N ALA A 38 -13.99 16.12 22.89
CA ALA A 38 -13.07 15.01 23.14
C ALA A 38 -12.67 14.31 21.83
N LYS A 39 -13.64 14.03 20.94
CA LYS A 39 -13.38 13.44 19.62
C LYS A 39 -12.45 14.30 18.76
N LYS A 40 -12.70 15.62 18.70
CA LYS A 40 -11.84 16.57 17.98
C LYS A 40 -10.43 16.62 18.56
N LYS A 41 -10.29 16.62 19.90
CA LYS A 41 -8.99 16.58 20.57
C LYS A 41 -8.22 15.30 20.22
N GLN A 42 -8.88 14.15 20.27
CA GLN A 42 -8.28 12.88 19.90
C GLN A 42 -7.83 12.88 18.43
N GLN A 43 -8.67 13.36 17.52
CA GLN A 43 -8.34 13.45 16.09
C GLN A 43 -7.15 14.39 15.82
N CYS A 44 -7.07 15.52 16.54
CA CYS A 44 -5.95 16.44 16.43
C CYS A 44 -4.63 15.77 16.86
N LEU A 45 -4.64 15.03 17.97
CA LEU A 45 -3.47 14.30 18.46
C LEU A 45 -3.03 13.21 17.48
N THR A 46 -3.95 12.42 16.94
CA THR A 46 -3.62 11.37 15.97
C THR A 46 -3.10 11.97 14.66
N SER A 47 -3.70 13.05 14.18
CA SER A 47 -3.23 13.80 13.01
C SER A 47 -1.82 14.35 13.21
N GLN A 48 -1.56 14.97 14.36
CA GLN A 48 -0.23 15.51 14.68
C GLN A 48 0.83 14.41 14.79
N ALA A 49 0.49 13.27 15.40
CA ALA A 49 1.39 12.11 15.47
C ALA A 49 1.67 11.53 14.08
N ALA A 50 0.64 11.40 13.23
CA ALA A 50 0.80 10.95 11.85
C ALA A 50 1.66 11.93 11.03
N HIS A 51 1.45 13.24 11.20
CA HIS A 51 2.26 14.28 10.55
C HIS A 51 3.72 14.19 10.95
N LYS A 52 4.04 14.05 12.25
CA LYS A 52 5.42 13.88 12.74
C LYS A 52 6.08 12.64 12.15
N ARG A 53 5.37 11.51 12.14
CA ARG A 53 5.85 10.26 11.54
C ARG A 53 6.09 10.41 10.03
N ASN A 54 5.16 11.03 9.30
CA ASN A 54 5.29 11.25 7.87
C ASN A 54 6.48 12.16 7.55
N ALA A 55 6.68 13.24 8.30
CA ALA A 55 7.81 14.13 8.14
C ALA A 55 9.15 13.40 8.34
N GLN A 56 9.23 12.51 9.33
CA GLN A 56 10.43 11.68 9.53
C GLN A 56 10.66 10.73 8.35
N ILE A 57 9.63 10.03 7.89
CA ILE A 57 9.73 9.11 6.74
C ILE A 57 10.20 9.86 5.48
N LEU A 58 9.64 11.04 5.22
CA LEU A 58 10.06 11.86 4.07
C LEU A 58 11.52 12.25 4.16
N LYS A 59 11.99 12.65 5.34
CA LYS A 59 13.41 12.96 5.58
C LYS A 59 14.30 11.74 5.36
N ASP A 60 13.88 10.57 5.83
CA ASP A 60 14.62 9.32 5.66
C ASP A 60 14.69 8.93 4.18
N LEU A 61 13.59 9.08 3.44
CA LEU A 61 13.55 8.85 1.99
C LEU A 61 14.45 9.80 1.22
N GLU A 62 14.42 11.09 1.54
CA GLU A 62 15.30 12.09 0.94
C GLU A 62 16.78 11.76 1.21
N ASN A 63 17.10 11.29 2.41
CA ASN A 63 18.46 10.85 2.73
C ASN A 63 18.86 9.61 1.92
N VAL A 64 17.99 8.59 1.84
CA VAL A 64 18.24 7.39 1.02
C VAL A 64 18.42 7.78 -0.45
N GLU A 65 17.58 8.66 -0.97
CA GLU A 65 17.68 9.19 -2.32
C GLU A 65 19.02 9.87 -2.57
N LYS A 66 19.45 10.79 -1.69
CA LYS A 66 20.77 11.44 -1.80
C LYS A 66 21.90 10.43 -1.78
N ASN A 67 21.84 9.44 -0.88
CA ASN A 67 22.85 8.39 -0.81
C ASN A 67 22.91 7.56 -2.11
N LEU A 68 21.76 7.23 -2.69
CA LEU A 68 21.68 6.52 -3.98
C LEU A 68 22.25 7.37 -5.12
N HIS A 69 21.96 8.67 -5.17
CA HIS A 69 22.52 9.57 -6.19
C HIS A 69 24.04 9.73 -6.05
N THR A 70 24.55 9.79 -4.82
CA THR A 70 26.00 9.94 -4.58
C THR A 70 26.78 8.64 -4.82
N ARG A 71 26.11 7.49 -4.77
CA ARG A 71 26.72 6.19 -5.01
C ARG A 71 26.56 5.85 -6.50
N GLN A 72 27.66 5.73 -7.25
CA GLN A 72 27.58 5.09 -8.57
C GLN A 72 26.98 3.68 -8.38
N LEU A 73 25.75 3.50 -8.85
CA LEU A 73 24.95 2.30 -8.61
C LEU A 73 25.55 1.05 -9.25
N LEU A 74 26.31 1.22 -10.34
CA LEU A 74 27.02 0.15 -11.03
C LEU A 74 28.45 0.59 -11.35
N HIS A 75 29.39 -0.36 -11.24
CA HIS A 75 30.77 -0.15 -11.66
C HIS A 75 30.80 0.22 -13.15
N PRO A 76 31.65 1.16 -13.60
CA PRO A 76 31.74 1.58 -15.00
C PRO A 76 31.82 0.41 -15.99
N ASP A 77 32.51 -0.67 -15.63
CA ASP A 77 32.61 -1.88 -16.46
C ASP A 77 31.26 -2.56 -16.70
N VAL A 78 30.37 -2.56 -15.70
CA VAL A 78 29.04 -3.16 -15.81
C VAL A 78 28.14 -2.28 -16.67
N ILE A 79 28.24 -0.96 -16.53
CA ILE A 79 27.54 0.00 -17.41
C ILE A 79 28.02 -0.17 -18.86
N HIS A 80 29.33 -0.33 -19.05
CA HIS A 80 29.93 -0.51 -20.37
C HIS A 80 29.57 -1.87 -20.98
N LEU A 81 29.45 -2.92 -20.16
CA LEU A 81 28.97 -4.22 -20.58
C LEU A 81 27.49 -4.17 -20.98
N GLU A 82 26.63 -3.55 -20.17
CA GLU A 82 25.20 -3.39 -20.46
C GLU A 82 24.98 -2.60 -21.75
N THR A 83 25.71 -1.50 -21.94
CA THR A 83 25.66 -0.69 -23.16
C THR A 83 26.04 -1.52 -24.39
N ARG A 84 27.14 -2.28 -24.32
CA ARG A 84 27.56 -3.15 -25.43
C ARG A 84 26.58 -4.31 -25.67
N TYR A 85 26.00 -4.85 -24.60
CA TYR A 85 24.99 -5.91 -24.68
C TYR A 85 23.75 -5.42 -25.43
N TRP A 86 23.16 -4.30 -25.02
CA TRP A 86 21.98 -3.75 -25.69
C TRP A 86 22.28 -3.35 -27.14
N ALA A 87 23.44 -2.77 -27.43
CA ALA A 87 23.87 -2.50 -28.81
C ALA A 87 23.98 -3.79 -29.65
N SER A 88 24.51 -4.88 -29.06
CA SER A 88 24.57 -6.18 -29.73
C SER A 88 23.17 -6.80 -29.94
N VAL A 89 22.25 -6.60 -29.00
CA VAL A 89 20.86 -7.05 -29.12
C VAL A 89 20.16 -6.28 -30.24
N GLU A 90 20.31 -4.96 -30.30
CA GLU A 90 19.76 -4.11 -31.37
C GLU A 90 20.33 -4.48 -32.74
N GLN A 91 21.63 -4.78 -32.82
CA GLN A 91 22.27 -5.21 -34.07
C GLN A 91 21.70 -6.55 -34.58
N LYS A 92 21.37 -7.47 -33.66
CA LYS A 92 20.83 -8.78 -34.00
C LYS A 92 19.32 -8.77 -34.17
N LEU A 93 18.61 -7.79 -33.59
CA LEU A 93 17.16 -7.67 -33.62
C LEU A 93 16.54 -7.84 -35.02
N PRO A 94 17.10 -7.27 -36.11
CA PRO A 94 16.59 -7.48 -37.48
C PRO A 94 16.66 -8.94 -37.97
N GLU A 95 17.72 -9.68 -37.60
CA GLU A 95 17.86 -11.11 -37.94
C GLU A 95 16.78 -11.95 -37.23
N TRP A 96 16.45 -11.56 -35.99
CA TRP A 96 15.41 -12.21 -35.20
C TRP A 96 14.01 -11.77 -35.60
N GLU A 97 13.83 -10.55 -36.09
CA GLU A 97 12.55 -10.01 -36.55
C GLU A 97 11.99 -10.83 -37.72
N GLN A 98 12.83 -11.23 -38.68
CA GLN A 98 12.43 -12.07 -39.81
C GLN A 98 12.00 -13.50 -39.41
N TYR A 99 12.65 -14.03 -38.37
CA TYR A 99 12.32 -15.31 -37.76
C TYR A 99 11.02 -15.23 -36.94
N LEU A 100 10.88 -14.21 -36.09
CA LEU A 100 9.71 -14.00 -35.22
C LEU A 100 8.45 -13.64 -36.02
N LEU A 101 8.60 -12.98 -37.17
CA LEU A 101 7.53 -12.68 -38.13
C LEU A 101 7.30 -13.82 -39.14
N SER A 102 7.98 -14.96 -39.00
CA SER A 102 7.75 -16.20 -39.75
C SER A 102 7.88 -16.08 -41.28
N LYS A 103 8.98 -15.45 -41.76
CA LYS A 103 9.36 -15.51 -43.19
C LYS A 103 10.60 -16.35 -43.51
N GLU A 104 11.43 -16.75 -42.54
CA GLU A 104 12.59 -17.66 -42.75
C GLU A 104 12.83 -18.64 -41.59
N GLN A 105 13.62 -19.70 -41.84
CA GLN A 105 14.08 -20.67 -40.82
C GLN A 105 15.03 -20.05 -39.79
N VAL A 106 15.12 -20.67 -38.60
CA VAL A 106 15.99 -20.26 -37.48
C VAL A 106 17.40 -19.91 -37.99
N PRO A 107 17.98 -18.75 -37.62
CA PRO A 107 19.33 -18.43 -38.05
C PRO A 107 20.31 -19.48 -37.51
N VAL A 108 21.03 -20.14 -38.43
CA VAL A 108 22.12 -21.06 -38.10
C VAL A 108 23.21 -20.25 -37.43
N SER A 109 23.51 -20.59 -36.18
CA SER A 109 24.63 -19.99 -35.44
C SER A 109 25.94 -20.40 -36.10
N GLU A 110 26.54 -19.52 -36.90
CA GLU A 110 27.93 -19.66 -37.34
C GLU A 110 28.90 -19.32 -36.21
N THR A 111 28.93 -20.16 -35.18
CA THR A 111 30.14 -20.44 -34.41
C THR A 111 30.04 -21.88 -33.91
N GLY A 112 30.69 -22.79 -34.63
CA GLY A 112 30.88 -24.14 -34.13
C GLY A 112 31.72 -24.12 -32.86
N THR A 113 31.16 -24.59 -31.74
CA THR A 113 31.87 -25.51 -30.86
C THR A 113 30.83 -26.44 -30.25
N SER A 114 30.89 -27.67 -30.70
CA SER A 114 30.17 -28.84 -30.22
C SER A 114 30.20 -28.99 -28.70
N PHE A 115 29.02 -29.01 -28.07
CA PHE A 115 28.81 -29.81 -26.85
C PHE A 115 27.49 -30.59 -26.97
N GLY A 116 27.62 -31.81 -27.48
CA GLY A 116 26.92 -32.99 -27.00
C GLY A 116 25.39 -32.98 -26.98
N GLN A 117 24.76 -33.15 -28.15
CA GLN A 117 23.56 -33.98 -28.19
C GLN A 117 23.98 -35.44 -28.19
N GLN A 118 23.93 -36.10 -27.03
CA GLN A 118 23.74 -37.54 -26.98
C GLN A 118 22.50 -37.83 -26.14
N ARG A 119 21.39 -37.97 -26.86
CA ARG A 119 20.12 -38.47 -26.35
C ARG A 119 20.24 -39.99 -26.26
N LEU A 120 20.64 -40.51 -25.10
CA LEU A 120 20.39 -41.91 -24.73
C LEU A 120 19.07 -41.98 -23.97
N ARG A 121 18.06 -42.55 -24.63
CA ARG A 121 16.84 -43.04 -23.98
C ARG A 121 17.06 -44.50 -23.60
N SER A 122 17.02 -44.82 -22.31
CA SER A 122 16.16 -45.90 -21.78
C SER A 122 16.28 -46.03 -20.26
N GLY A 123 15.12 -45.96 -19.59
CA GLY A 123 14.76 -46.78 -18.43
C GLY A 123 15.31 -46.43 -17.06
N GLN A 124 14.54 -45.65 -16.28
CA GLN A 124 13.83 -46.19 -15.10
C GLN A 124 12.82 -45.18 -14.55
N GLN A 125 11.63 -45.68 -14.24
CA GLN A 125 10.47 -44.97 -13.69
C GLN A 125 10.58 -44.91 -12.15
N HIS A 126 10.11 -43.81 -11.53
CA HIS A 126 9.14 -43.77 -10.42
C HIS A 126 8.95 -42.29 -9.93
N PRO A 127 7.85 -41.93 -9.22
CA PRO A 127 7.00 -40.82 -9.64
C PRO A 127 6.77 -39.69 -8.60
N SER A 128 6.18 -38.59 -9.11
CA SER A 128 5.31 -37.63 -8.40
C SER A 128 5.96 -36.61 -7.42
N PRO A 129 5.22 -35.59 -6.95
CA PRO A 129 4.40 -34.60 -7.68
C PRO A 129 4.67 -33.16 -7.16
N ALA A 130 4.41 -32.12 -7.96
CA ALA A 130 3.93 -30.83 -7.44
C ALA A 130 3.77 -29.80 -8.57
N HIS A 131 2.55 -29.70 -9.08
CA HIS A 131 2.03 -28.41 -9.50
C HIS A 131 1.84 -27.51 -8.28
N GLY A 132 2.26 -26.25 -8.37
CA GLY A 132 2.00 -25.28 -7.31
C GLY A 132 2.80 -23.99 -7.44
N ARG A 133 2.53 -23.19 -8.48
CA ARG A 133 2.93 -21.77 -8.46
C ARG A 133 2.08 -21.01 -7.44
N GLY A 134 2.48 -21.08 -6.18
CA GLY A 134 2.00 -20.20 -5.12
C GLY A 134 2.82 -18.91 -5.11
N LYS A 135 2.13 -17.76 -5.16
CA LYS A 135 2.72 -16.43 -4.91
C LYS A 135 3.42 -16.43 -3.54
N PRO A 136 4.44 -15.57 -3.33
CA PRO A 136 5.13 -15.49 -2.04
C PRO A 136 4.16 -15.11 -0.91
N PRO A 137 4.37 -15.61 0.32
CA PRO A 137 3.44 -15.42 1.42
C PRO A 137 3.40 -13.96 1.86
N ARG A 138 2.19 -13.42 2.04
CA ARG A 138 1.97 -12.11 2.71
C ARG A 138 2.15 -12.26 4.24
N PRO A 139 2.71 -11.26 4.92
CA PRO A 139 2.79 -11.24 6.38
C PRO A 139 1.40 -11.11 7.01
N LYS A 140 1.18 -11.82 8.13
CA LYS A 140 -0.07 -11.80 8.90
C LYS A 140 -0.20 -10.51 9.73
N PRO A 141 -1.41 -9.97 9.93
CA PRO A 141 -1.63 -8.89 10.88
C PRO A 141 -1.44 -9.40 12.31
N ARG A 142 -0.72 -8.61 13.11
CA ARG A 142 -0.44 -8.88 14.52
C ARG A 142 -1.72 -8.68 15.33
N SER A 143 -2.21 -9.74 16.00
CA SER A 143 -3.27 -9.60 17.00
C SER A 143 -2.76 -8.75 18.16
N ALA A 144 -3.51 -7.71 18.51
CA ALA A 144 -3.31 -6.95 19.72
C ALA A 144 -3.73 -7.80 20.93
N VAL A 145 -2.87 -7.83 21.95
CA VAL A 145 -3.23 -8.18 23.33
C VAL A 145 -3.61 -6.88 24.02
#